data_AF-A0AA88I1U6-F1
#
_entry.id   AF-A0AA88I1U6-F1
#
_cell.length_a   1.000
_cell.length_b   1.000
_cell.length_c   1.000
_cell.angle_alpha   90.00
_cell.angle_beta   90.00
_cell.angle_gamma   90.00
#
_symmetry.space_group_name_H-M   'P 1'
#
loop_
_entity.id
_entity.type
_entity.pdbx_description
1 polymer ?
#
loop_
_entity_poly.entity_id
_entity_poly.type
_entity_poly.pdbx_seq_one_letter_code
_entity_poly.pdbx_strand_id
1 'polypeptide(L)' 'MPEPKNKEELQTPSRMLIFLSSYSPELSSKNKPLKDLLKKDSFILQNNHRECIKDMKSIMSGLAFFDHSCRAIKIN' A
#
# COMPACT_ATOMS: atom_id res chain seq x y z
N MET A 1 1.79 -9.35 5.48
CA MET A 1 2.80 -8.29 5.67
C MET A 1 2.75 -7.78 7.10
N PRO A 2 3.86 -7.89 7.87
CA PRO A 2 3.94 -7.39 9.23
C PRO A 2 3.78 -5.86 9.28
N GLU A 3 3.50 -5.32 10.47
CA GLU A 3 3.43 -3.87 10.67
C GLU A 3 4.85 -3.28 10.65
N PRO A 4 5.11 -2.22 9.85
CA PRO A 4 6.45 -1.67 9.72
C PRO A 4 6.91 -1.04 11.04
N LYS A 5 8.13 -1.34 11.46
CA LYS A 5 8.69 -0.85 12.73
C LYS A 5 9.52 0.41 12.59
N ASN A 6 9.91 0.74 11.36
CA ASN A 6 10.75 1.89 11.03
C ASN A 6 10.36 2.45 9.65
N LYS A 7 10.93 3.62 9.31
CA LYS A 7 10.70 4.28 8.02
C LYS A 7 11.11 3.42 6.82
N GLU A 8 12.21 2.70 6.93
CA GLU A 8 12.77 1.90 5.82
C GLU A 8 11.79 0.80 5.42
N GLU A 9 11.22 0.10 6.41
CA GLU A 9 10.18 -0.91 6.21
C GLU A 9 8.89 -0.32 5.61
N LEU A 10 8.58 0.95 5.87
CA LEU A 10 7.41 1.62 5.29
C LEU A 10 7.68 2.18 3.86
N GLN A 11 8.94 2.45 3.50
CA GLN A 11 9.27 3.02 2.19
C GLN A 11 8.91 2.09 1.02
N THR A 12 9.30 0.82 1.11
CA THR A 12 9.02 -0.18 0.06
C THR A 12 7.53 -0.31 -0.29
N PRO A 13 6.62 -0.58 0.67
CA PRO A 13 5.19 -0.66 0.39
C PRO A 13 4.61 0.70 -0.05
N SER A 14 5.14 1.81 0.46
CA SER A 14 4.69 3.15 0.04
C SER A 14 5.05 3.44 -1.42
N ARG A 15 6.22 3.03 -1.90
CA ARG A 15 6.62 3.15 -3.31
C ARG A 15 5.71 2.34 -4.23
N MET A 16 5.38 1.10 -3.84
CA MET A 16 4.43 0.29 -4.60
C MET A 16 3.07 0.98 -4.74
N LEU A 17 2.57 1.58 -3.66
CA LEU A 17 1.30 2.31 -3.76
C LEU A 17 1.39 3.62 -4.53
N ILE A 18 2.52 4.33 -4.50
CA ILE A 18 2.71 5.50 -5.37
C ILE A 18 2.63 5.07 -6.83
N PHE A 19 3.28 3.95 -7.18
CA PHE A 19 3.16 3.37 -8.51
C PHE A 19 1.70 3.02 -8.84
N LEU A 20 0.99 2.32 -7.95
CA LEU A 20 -0.41 1.94 -8.17
C LEU A 20 -1.37 3.14 -8.19
N SER A 21 -1.03 4.25 -7.53
CA SER A 21 -1.85 5.46 -7.54
C SER A 21 -1.94 6.14 -8.91
N SER A 22 -1.01 5.83 -9.83
CA SER A 22 -1.14 6.24 -11.23
C SER A 22 -2.32 5.58 -11.95
N TYR A 23 -2.79 4.42 -11.45
CA TYR A 23 -3.91 3.67 -12.01
C TYR A 23 -5.23 3.92 -11.26
N SER A 24 -5.18 4.53 -10.06
CA SER A 24 -6.37 4.90 -9.29
C SER A 24 -6.12 6.15 -8.42
N PRO A 25 -6.81 7.27 -8.69
CA PRO A 25 -6.70 8.50 -7.91
C PRO A 25 -7.06 8.32 -6.43
N GLU A 26 -8.00 7.41 -6.13
CA GLU A 26 -8.46 7.13 -4.77
C GLU A 26 -7.35 6.56 -3.88
N LEU A 27 -6.43 5.78 -4.48
CA LEU A 27 -5.25 5.27 -3.77
C LEU A 27 -4.32 6.39 -3.34
N SER A 28 -4.18 7.45 -4.15
CA SER A 28 -3.32 8.59 -3.80
C SER A 28 -3.83 9.31 -2.56
N SER A 29 -5.14 9.53 -2.47
CA SER A 29 -5.79 10.18 -1.33
C SER A 29 -5.71 9.35 -0.06
N LYS A 30 -5.97 8.04 -0.17
CA LYS A 30 -5.87 7.12 0.97
C LYS A 30 -4.45 7.06 1.53
N ASN A 31 -3.43 7.18 0.67
CA ASN A 31 -2.04 7.03 1.08
C ASN A 31 -1.36 8.28 1.67
N LYS A 32 -2.09 9.40 1.73
CA LYS A 32 -1.57 10.66 2.26
C LYS A 32 -0.98 10.55 3.68
N PRO A 33 -1.62 9.85 4.65
CA PRO A 33 -1.08 9.74 6.01
C PRO A 33 0.29 9.06 6.06
N LEU A 34 0.52 8.04 5.23
CA LEU A 34 1.81 7.33 5.16
C LEU A 34 2.87 8.16 4.46
N LYS A 35 2.51 8.93 3.42
CA LYS A 35 3.42 9.89 2.79
C LYS A 35 3.88 10.96 3.78
N ASP A 36 2.97 11.45 4.60
CA ASP A 36 3.30 12.46 5.61
C ASP A 36 4.15 11.86 6.76
N LEU A 37 3.90 10.62 7.15
CA LEU A 37 4.73 9.89 8.12
C LEU A 37 6.18 9.70 7.62
N LEU A 38 6.39 9.44 6.34
CA LEU A 38 7.73 9.30 5.76
C LEU A 38 8.53 10.61 5.76
N LYS A 39 7.86 11.77 5.73
CA LYS A 39 8.48 13.09 5.76
C LYS A 39 8.91 13.56 7.16
N LYS A 40 8.29 13.05 8.22
CA LYS A 40 8.59 13.44 9.62
C LYS A 40 9.84 12.75 10.14
N ASP A 41 10.73 13.41 10.88
CA ASP A 41 11.92 12.75 11.44
C ASP A 41 11.59 11.61 12.42
N SER A 42 10.52 11.75 13.20
CA SER A 42 10.04 10.72 14.12
C SER A 42 9.09 9.72 13.45
N PHE A 43 9.40 8.42 13.52
CA PHE A 43 8.52 7.35 13.06
C PHE A 43 7.58 6.89 14.18
N ILE A 44 6.34 7.37 14.19
CA ILE A 44 5.31 6.96 15.15
C ILE A 44 4.05 6.52 14.40
N LEU A 45 3.71 5.24 14.53
CA LEU A 45 2.51 4.64 13.93
C LEU A 45 1.28 4.88 14.79
N GLN A 46 0.48 5.87 14.37
CA GLN A 46 -0.83 6.19 14.91
C GLN A 46 -1.93 5.37 14.20
N ASN A 47 -3.15 5.40 14.75
CA ASN A 47 -4.27 4.59 14.26
C ASN A 47 -4.62 4.85 12.79
N ASN A 48 -4.61 6.12 12.36
CA ASN A 48 -4.83 6.50 10.96
C ASN A 48 -3.80 5.87 9.99
N HIS A 49 -2.54 5.71 10.42
CA HIS A 49 -1.51 5.04 9.64
C HIS A 49 -1.80 3.54 9.54
N ARG A 50 -2.27 2.91 10.61
CA ARG A 50 -2.62 1.48 10.65
C ARG A 50 -3.82 1.16 9.77
N GLU A 51 -4.84 2.01 9.78
CA GLU A 51 -5.98 1.89 8.87
C GLU A 51 -5.54 1.98 7.41
N CYS A 52 -4.68 2.95 7.09
CA CYS A 52 -4.11 3.07 5.75
C CYS A 52 -3.33 1.82 5.32
N ILE A 53 -2.53 1.23 6.22
CA ILE A 53 -1.80 -0.03 5.97
C ILE A 53 -2.77 -1.22 5.79
N LYS A 54 -3.90 -1.23 6.49
CA LYS A 54 -4.92 -2.28 6.35
C LYS A 54 -5.62 -2.19 4.98
N ASP A 55 -6.02 -0.98 4.59
CA ASP A 55 -6.60 -0.71 3.27
C ASP A 55 -5.63 -1.11 2.14
N MET A 56 -4.36 -0.72 2.27
CA MET A 56 -3.27 -1.15 1.40
C MET A 56 -3.23 -2.65 1.19
N LYS A 57 -3.24 -3.41 2.29
CA LYS A 57 -3.17 -4.87 2.24
C LYS A 57 -4.37 -5.44 1.48
N SER A 58 -5.56 -4.93 1.73
CA SER A 58 -6.78 -5.37 1.03
C SER A 58 -6.66 -5.16 -0.48
N ILE A 59 -6.20 -3.98 -0.91
CA ILE A 59 -6.02 -3.64 -2.32
C ILE A 59 -4.94 -4.53 -2.97
N MET A 60 -3.79 -4.69 -2.32
CA MET A 60 -2.71 -5.53 -2.83
C MET A 60 -3.12 -7.00 -2.93
N SER A 61 -3.87 -7.51 -1.94
CA SER A 61 -4.44 -8.86 -1.99
C SER A 61 -5.45 -9.02 -3.12
N GLY A 62 -6.28 -8.01 -3.37
CA GLY A 62 -7.21 -8.00 -4.52
C GLY A 62 -6.48 -8.01 -5.86
N LEU A 63 -5.40 -7.24 -6.01
CA LEU A 63 -4.58 -7.24 -7.22
C LEU A 63 -3.84 -8.57 -7.44
N ALA A 64 -3.30 -9.17 -6.38
CA ALA A 64 -2.66 -10.48 -6.46
C ALA A 64 -3.67 -11.58 -6.86
N PHE A 65 -4.90 -11.50 -6.35
CA PHE A 65 -5.98 -12.37 -6.78
C PHE A 65 -6.33 -12.17 -8.26
N PHE A 66 -6.42 -10.91 -8.70
CA PHE A 66 -6.69 -10.59 -10.10
C PHE A 66 -5.60 -11.10 -11.06
N ASP A 67 -4.31 -10.97 -10.73
CA ASP A 67 -3.21 -11.53 -11.54
C ASP A 67 -3.32 -13.06 -11.66
N HIS A 68 -3.64 -13.74 -10.56
CA HIS A 68 -3.85 -15.19 -10.55
C HIS A 68 -5.05 -15.58 -11.44
N SER A 69 -6.16 -14.86 -11.35
CA SER A 69 -7.34 -15.09 -12.18
C SER A 69 -7.10 -14.80 -13.67
N CYS A 70 -6.38 -13.74 -14.00
CA CYS A 70 -6.06 -13.39 -15.40
C CYS A 70 -5.06 -14.35 -16.05
N ARG A 71 -4.12 -14.93 -15.28
CA ARG A 71 -3.26 -16.02 -15.78
C ARG A 71 -4.04 -17.30 -16.06
N ALA A 72 -5.04 -17.62 -15.24
CA ALA A 72 -5.88 -18.80 -15.42
C ALA A 72 -6.74 -18.76 -16.71
N ILE A 73 -7.06 -17.56 -17.22
CA ILE A 73 -7.88 -17.38 -18.44
C ILE A 73 -7.03 -17.51 -19.74
N LYS A 74 -5.69 -17.52 -19.65
CA LYS A 74 -4.80 -17.62 -20.82
C LYS A 74 -4.48 -19.04 -21.30
N ILE A 75 -5.22 -20.05 -20.86
CA ILE A 75 -5.14 -21.41 -21.41
C ILE A 75 -6.53 -21.83 -21.89
N ASN A 76 -6.87 -21.40 -23.11
CA ASN A 76 -7.69 -22.14 -24.06
C ASN A 76 -7.53 -21.56 -25.46
#